data_AF-A0A0Q9MRU0-F1
#
_entry.id   AF-A0A0Q9MRU0-F1
#
_cell.length_a   1.000
_cell.length_b   1.000
_cell.length_c   1.000
_cell.angle_alpha   90.00
_cell.angle_beta   90.00
_cell.angle_gamma   90.00
#
_symmetry.space_group_name_H-M   'P 1'
#
loop_
_entity.id
_entity.type
_entity.pdbx_description
1 polymer ?
#
loop_
_entity_poly.entity_id
_entity_poly.type
_entity_poly.pdbx_seq_one_letter_code
_entity_poly.pdbx_strand_id
1 'polypeptide(L)' 'MSDKELDHELTAHEYPREIPDFQFMSTKKPEEWTEIELLQLHRTMSDLSPYLHEQDTAMHNQITREMERRGI' A
#
# COMPACT_ATOMS: atom_id res chain seq x y z
N MET A 1 -19.18 -22.02 5.46
CA MET A 1 -19.08 -20.56 5.65
C MET A 1 -18.43 -20.04 4.39
N SER A 2 -19.17 -19.26 3.62
CA SER A 2 -18.88 -18.95 2.22
C SER A 2 -17.95 -17.74 2.14
N ASP A 3 -16.91 -17.82 1.31
CA ASP A 3 -15.89 -16.80 1.00
C ASP A 3 -16.42 -15.51 0.35
N LYS A 4 -17.64 -15.08 0.69
CA LYS A 4 -18.36 -13.97 0.04
C LYS A 4 -18.65 -12.79 0.98
N GLU A 5 -18.27 -12.87 2.24
CA GLU A 5 -18.54 -11.79 3.20
C GLU A 5 -17.38 -10.79 3.35
N LEU A 6 -16.19 -11.07 2.83
CA LEU A 6 -15.06 -10.14 2.87
C LEU A 6 -15.09 -9.08 1.76
N ASP A 7 -15.92 -9.26 0.74
CA ASP A 7 -15.94 -8.42 -0.47
C ASP A 7 -16.88 -7.21 -0.36
N HIS A 8 -17.71 -7.13 0.69
CA HIS A 8 -18.85 -6.21 0.74
C HIS A 8 -18.78 -5.10 1.80
N GLU A 9 -17.66 -4.94 2.51
CA GLU A 9 -17.42 -3.82 3.45
C GLU A 9 -16.24 -2.91 3.05
N LEU A 10 -15.69 -3.05 1.84
CA LEU A 10 -14.77 -2.04 1.26
C LEU A 10 -15.55 -1.04 0.38
N THR A 11 -16.77 -0.73 0.76
CA THR A 11 -17.59 0.31 0.14
C THR A 11 -16.93 1.66 0.36
N ALA A 12 -16.21 2.17 -0.65
CA ALA A 12 -16.12 3.54 -1.18
C ALA A 12 -16.39 4.78 -0.30
N HIS A 13 -16.40 4.69 1.03
CA HIS A 13 -16.62 5.77 1.97
C HIS A 13 -15.38 5.87 2.84
N GLU A 14 -14.54 6.85 2.47
CA GLU A 14 -13.52 7.45 3.33
C GLU A 14 -12.35 6.54 3.75
N TYR A 15 -11.77 5.79 2.81
CA TYR A 15 -10.33 5.57 2.91
C TYR A 15 -9.66 6.93 2.68
N PRO A 16 -8.76 7.39 3.57
CA PRO A 16 -7.97 8.57 3.27
C PRO A 16 -7.23 8.29 1.97
N ARG A 17 -7.59 9.00 0.89
CA ARG A 17 -6.77 9.08 -0.33
C ARG A 17 -5.51 9.92 -0.09
N GLU A 18 -5.16 10.14 1.17
CA GLU A 18 -3.90 10.71 1.56
C GLU A 18 -2.89 9.57 1.50
N ILE A 19 -2.07 9.57 0.45
CA ILE A 19 -0.79 8.86 0.52
C ILE A 19 -0.14 9.36 1.82
N PRO A 20 0.31 8.46 2.73
CA PRO A 20 1.06 8.90 3.88
C PRO A 20 2.21 9.78 3.39
N ASP A 21 2.40 10.95 4.00
CA ASP A 21 3.43 11.91 3.58
C ASP A 21 4.73 11.16 3.25
N PHE A 22 5.31 11.42 2.08
CA PHE A 22 6.54 10.78 1.66
C PHE A 22 7.63 10.89 2.74
N GLN A 23 7.67 12.02 3.47
CA GLN A 23 8.54 12.17 4.64
C GLN A 23 8.30 11.05 5.66
N PHE A 24 7.04 10.78 6.02
CA PHE A 24 6.65 9.71 6.92
C PHE A 24 7.01 8.32 6.34
N MET A 25 6.71 8.06 5.06
CA MET A 25 7.05 6.79 4.40
C MET A 25 8.55 6.53 4.36
N SER A 26 9.36 7.58 4.19
CA SER A 26 10.82 7.49 4.15
C SER A 26 11.46 7.22 5.52
N THR A 27 10.72 7.40 6.62
CA THR A 27 11.25 7.17 7.97
C THR A 27 11.39 5.69 8.35
N LYS A 28 10.75 4.80 7.58
CA LYS A 28 10.62 3.38 7.92
C LYS A 28 10.99 2.53 6.71
N LYS A 29 11.93 1.60 6.90
CA LYS A 29 12.35 0.70 5.82
C LYS A 29 11.25 -0.33 5.52
N PRO A 30 11.13 -0.82 4.28
CA PRO A 30 10.14 -1.83 3.89
C PRO A 30 10.04 -3.01 4.87
N GLU A 31 11.17 -3.48 5.40
CA GLU A 31 11.23 -4.63 6.30
C GLU A 31 10.58 -4.38 7.67
N GLU A 32 10.43 -3.11 8.06
CA GLU A 32 9.84 -2.70 9.34
C GLU A 32 8.31 -2.56 9.26
N TRP A 33 7.74 -2.52 8.05
CA TRP A 33 6.30 -2.43 7.86
C TRP A 33 5.63 -3.78 8.15
N THR A 34 4.46 -3.73 8.76
CA THR A 34 3.59 -4.89 8.93
C THR A 34 2.96 -5.29 7.59
N GLU A 35 2.46 -6.52 7.48
CA GLU A 35 1.76 -6.99 6.28
C GLU A 35 0.55 -6.12 5.92
N ILE A 36 -0.24 -5.73 6.92
CA ILE A 36 -1.42 -4.85 6.72
C ILE A 36 -0.99 -3.50 6.14
N GLU A 37 0.08 -2.90 6.68
CA GLU A 37 0.59 -1.63 6.16
C GLU A 37 1.12 -1.78 4.73
N LEU A 38 1.86 -2.86 4.42
CA LEU A 38 2.37 -3.12 3.07
C LEU A 38 1.23 -3.23 2.05
N LEU A 39 0.17 -3.98 2.39
CA LEU A 39 -1.02 -4.12 1.54
C LEU A 39 -1.75 -2.79 1.33
N GLN A 40 -1.91 -1.99 2.39
CA GLN A 40 -2.53 -0.67 2.31
C GLN A 40 -1.72 0.28 1.43
N LEU A 41 -0.41 0.37 1.66
CA LEU A 41 0.49 1.21 0.87
C LEU A 41 0.49 0.78 -0.60
N HIS A 42 0.62 -0.52 -0.88
CA HIS A 42 0.63 -1.04 -2.23
C HIS A 42 -0.67 -0.71 -2.97
N ARG A 43 -1.83 -0.86 -2.32
CA ARG A 43 -3.13 -0.49 -2.90
C ARG A 43 -3.20 1.00 -3.21
N THR A 44 -2.92 1.85 -2.22
CA THR A 44 -2.98 3.32 -2.37
C THR A 44 -2.04 3.82 -3.48
N MET A 45 -0.81 3.31 -3.55
CA MET A 45 0.15 3.71 -4.57
C MET A 45 -0.20 3.15 -5.96
N SER A 46 -0.80 1.97 -6.04
CA SER A 46 -1.29 1.41 -7.31
C SER A 46 -2.43 2.24 -7.90
N ASP A 47 -3.36 2.71 -7.05
CA ASP A 47 -4.46 3.59 -7.47
C ASP A 47 -3.96 4.93 -8.02
N LEU A 48 -2.77 5.36 -7.60
CA LEU A 48 -2.17 6.65 -7.95
C LEU A 48 -1.01 6.53 -8.94
N SER A 49 -0.70 5.33 -9.43
CA SER A 49 0.51 5.05 -10.24
C SER A 49 0.71 5.97 -11.45
N PRO A 50 -0.33 6.45 -12.18
CA PRO A 50 -0.14 7.41 -13.27
C PRO A 50 0.34 8.79 -12.83
N TYR A 51 0.18 9.12 -11.54
CA TYR A 51 0.43 10.43 -10.95
C TYR A 51 1.58 10.44 -9.94
N LEU A 52 2.18 9.27 -9.66
CA LEU A 52 3.34 9.17 -8.78
C LEU A 52 4.56 9.85 -9.43
N HIS A 53 5.28 10.64 -8.63
CA HIS A 53 6.58 11.15 -9.04
C HIS A 53 7.66 10.09 -8.80
N GLU A 54 8.86 10.29 -9.37
CA GLU A 54 9.95 9.31 -9.37
C GLU A 54 10.26 8.71 -7.98
N GLN A 55 10.26 9.53 -6.92
CA GLN A 55 10.52 9.07 -5.56
C GLN A 55 9.43 8.13 -5.02
N ASP A 56 8.16 8.40 -5.32
CA ASP A 56 7.04 7.55 -4.90
C ASP A 56 7.05 6.25 -5.70
N THR A 57 7.35 6.32 -7.00
CA THR A 57 7.53 5.12 -7.82
C THR A 57 8.64 4.22 -7.28
N ALA A 58 9.77 4.81 -6.84
CA ALA A 58 10.87 4.06 -6.23
C ALA A 58 10.45 3.38 -4.92
N MET A 59 9.67 4.08 -4.08
CA MET A 59 9.13 3.53 -2.84
C MET A 59 8.10 2.43 -3.10
N HIS A 60 7.21 2.61 -4.07
CA HIS A 60 6.23 1.59 -4.48
C HIS A 60 6.93 0.30 -4.91
N ASN A 61 8.01 0.41 -5.69
CA ASN A 61 8.82 -0.74 -6.07
C ASN A 61 9.48 -1.44 -4.87
N GLN A 62 9.88 -0.69 -3.84
CA GLN A 62 10.45 -1.27 -2.61
C GLN A 62 9.38 -2.04 -1.81
N ILE A 63 8.18 -1.47 -1.69
CA ILE A 63 7.03 -2.12 -1.05
C ILE A 63 6.67 -3.41 -1.78
N THR A 64 6.55 -3.38 -3.11
CA THR A 64 6.25 -4.57 -3.92
C THR A 64 7.29 -5.67 -3.73
N ARG A 65 8.58 -5.34 -3.76
CA ARG A 65 9.65 -6.33 -3.51
C ARG A 65 9.57 -6.94 -2.13
N GLU A 66 9.21 -6.15 -1.13
CA GLU A 66 9.07 -6.65 0.24
C GLU A 66 7.86 -7.58 0.40
N MET A 67 6.75 -7.28 -0.28
CA MET A 67 5.60 -8.19 -0.35
C MET A 67 5.98 -9.50 -1.03
N GLU A 68 6.65 -9.44 -2.19
CA GLU A 68 7.16 -10.62 -2.91
C GLU A 68 8.09 -11.46 -2.04
N ARG A 69 9.00 -10.82 -1.29
CA ARG A 69 9.92 -11.50 -0.37
C ARG A 69 9.19 -12.25 0.75
N ARG A 70 8.03 -11.75 1.19
CA ARG A 70 7.21 -12.34 2.26
C ARG A 70 6.17 -13.33 1.74
N GLY A 71 5.90 -13.34 0.43
CA GLY A 71 4.85 -14.16 -0.17
C GLY A 71 3.44 -13.64 0.10
N ILE A 72 3.29 -12.31 0.21
CA ILE A 72 2.02 -11.59 0.36
C ILE A 72 1.43 -11.31 -1.03
#